data_AF-A0A7V6LAS4-F1
#
_entry.id   AF-A0A7V6LAS4-F1
#
_cell.length_a   1.000
_cell.length_b   1.000
_cell.length_c   1.000
_cell.angle_alpha   90.00
_cell.angle_beta   90.00
_cell.angle_gamma   90.00
#
_symmetry.space_group_name_H-M   'P 1'
#
loop_
_entity.id
_entity.type
_entity.pdbx_description
1 polymer ?
#
loop_
_entity_poly.entity_id
_entity_poly.type
_entity_poly.pdbx_seq_one_letter_code
_entity_poly.pdbx_strand_id
1 'polypeptide(L)'
;MQNRNFRKAIAKAFDKKTWNAVSRGEDLALANVRNMYCHPEFVKLENAVTYEGKEFPAGTFYGELVQYFLDQLDAKINVADGTNGWFDPDGAVAAMAAAKEELSGSVTFPINLDVVYYSAAQANTAQAQAYKQIIESTLGAENVVVNLVETTVANDFYACGYRAPNGEAGNFDVFYGSGWGPDFGDPCTYLDTFLGEGVGYMTKVVGLY
;
A
#
# COMPACT_ATOMS: atom_id res chain seq x y z
N MET A 1 4.84 -10.01 8.28
CA MET A 1 5.23 -8.72 7.64
C MET A 1 6.26 -7.83 8.41
N GLN A 2 7.12 -8.35 9.30
CA GLN A 2 7.99 -7.49 10.14
C GLN A 2 9.30 -7.02 9.48
N ASN A 3 9.85 -7.77 8.51
CA ASN A 3 11.06 -7.39 7.79
C ASN A 3 10.80 -6.21 6.83
N ARG A 4 11.63 -5.16 6.91
CA ARG A 4 11.46 -3.93 6.11
C ARG A 4 11.66 -4.17 4.62
N ASN A 5 12.68 -4.92 4.23
CA ASN A 5 12.96 -5.19 2.81
C ASN A 5 11.89 -6.10 2.20
N PHE A 6 11.34 -7.04 2.97
CA PHE A 6 10.19 -7.83 2.54
C PHE A 6 8.97 -6.95 2.27
N ARG A 7 8.64 -6.00 3.17
CA ARG A 7 7.55 -5.04 2.91
C ARG A 7 7.80 -4.17 1.67
N LYS A 8 9.04 -3.73 1.45
CA LYS A 8 9.43 -2.99 0.24
C LYS A 8 9.25 -3.83 -1.03
N ALA A 9 9.65 -5.11 -0.99
CA ALA A 9 9.49 -6.03 -2.11
C ALA A 9 8.02 -6.18 -2.51
N ILE A 10 7.13 -6.45 -1.54
CA ILE A 10 5.68 -6.55 -1.79
C ILE A 10 5.12 -5.24 -2.34
N ALA A 11 5.46 -4.09 -1.73
CA ALA A 11 4.95 -2.79 -2.16
C ALA A 11 5.38 -2.41 -3.58
N LYS A 12 6.63 -2.71 -3.96
CA LYS A 12 7.18 -2.44 -5.30
C LYS A 12 6.73 -3.44 -6.35
N ALA A 13 6.44 -4.68 -5.96
CA ALA A 13 5.93 -5.70 -6.87
C ALA A 13 4.46 -5.46 -7.27
N PHE A 14 3.70 -4.73 -6.45
CA PHE A 14 2.28 -4.56 -6.68
C PHE A 14 1.97 -3.58 -7.83
N ASP A 15 1.66 -4.14 -9.00
CA ASP A 15 1.10 -3.41 -10.13
C ASP A 15 -0.36 -3.01 -9.88
N LYS A 16 -0.55 -1.82 -9.30
CA LYS A 16 -1.89 -1.27 -9.02
C LYS A 16 -2.70 -1.04 -10.29
N LYS A 17 -2.06 -0.75 -11.43
CA LYS A 17 -2.76 -0.50 -12.71
C LYS A 17 -3.45 -1.78 -13.16
N THR A 18 -2.69 -2.86 -13.32
CA THR A 18 -3.22 -4.16 -13.77
C THR A 18 -4.29 -4.68 -12.80
N TRP A 19 -4.03 -4.55 -11.50
CA TRP A 19 -5.00 -4.94 -10.46
C TRP A 19 -6.30 -4.12 -10.50
N ASN A 20 -6.24 -2.82 -10.80
CA ASN A 20 -7.43 -1.99 -10.84
C ASN A 20 -8.22 -2.18 -12.16
N ALA A 21 -7.50 -2.44 -13.26
CA ALA A 21 -8.07 -2.65 -14.60
C ALA A 21 -9.08 -3.81 -14.64
N VAL A 22 -8.86 -4.90 -13.90
CA VAL A 22 -9.78 -6.04 -13.87
C VAL A 22 -11.16 -5.73 -13.28
N SER A 23 -11.30 -4.58 -12.60
CA SER A 23 -12.58 -4.12 -12.01
C SER A 23 -13.15 -2.86 -12.69
N ARG A 24 -12.29 -2.01 -13.27
CA ARG A 24 -12.67 -0.69 -13.81
C ARG A 24 -12.48 -0.56 -15.33
N GLY A 25 -11.84 -1.53 -15.96
CA GLY A 25 -11.38 -1.44 -17.35
C GLY A 25 -10.05 -0.69 -17.48
N GLU A 26 -9.36 -0.91 -18.59
CA GLU A 26 -8.05 -0.30 -18.89
C GLU A 26 -8.09 1.23 -18.90
N ASP A 27 -9.15 1.82 -19.46
CA ASP A 27 -9.29 3.28 -19.61
C ASP A 27 -9.32 4.02 -18.25
N LEU A 28 -9.79 3.35 -17.19
CA LEU A 28 -9.91 3.91 -15.84
C LEU A 28 -8.93 3.29 -14.84
N ALA A 29 -8.02 2.43 -15.30
CA ALA A 29 -7.13 1.64 -14.45
C ALA A 29 -6.22 2.50 -13.54
N LEU A 30 -5.93 3.73 -13.95
CA LEU A 30 -5.10 4.66 -13.17
C LEU A 30 -5.91 5.75 -12.46
N ALA A 31 -7.18 5.97 -12.81
CA ALA A 31 -7.93 7.17 -12.45
C ALA A 31 -8.03 7.42 -10.93
N ASN A 32 -8.08 6.37 -10.12
CA ASN A 32 -8.14 6.44 -8.66
C ASN A 32 -6.91 5.85 -7.97
N VAL A 33 -5.77 5.72 -8.68
CA VAL A 33 -4.53 5.24 -8.09
C VAL A 33 -3.83 6.38 -7.38
N ARG A 34 -3.61 6.20 -6.07
CA ARG A 34 -2.91 7.14 -5.21
C ARG A 34 -1.58 6.56 -4.72
N ASN A 35 -0.58 7.42 -4.60
CA ASN A 35 0.79 7.06 -4.21
C ASN A 35 1.27 7.71 -2.91
N MET A 36 0.45 8.57 -2.32
CA MET A 36 0.65 9.19 -1.00
C MET A 36 -0.50 8.86 -0.06
N TYR A 37 -0.33 9.09 1.24
CA TYR A 37 -1.43 8.88 2.18
C TYR A 37 -2.57 9.90 2.00
N CYS A 38 -2.20 11.17 1.81
CA CYS A 38 -3.10 12.26 1.44
C CYS A 38 -2.97 12.55 -0.07
N HIS A 39 -3.90 13.30 -0.64
CA HIS A 39 -3.75 13.79 -2.02
C HIS A 39 -2.48 14.67 -2.12
N PRO A 40 -1.65 14.55 -3.18
CA PRO A 40 -0.39 15.31 -3.28
C PRO A 40 -0.60 16.84 -3.27
N GLU A 41 -1.76 17.29 -3.76
CA GLU A 41 -2.10 18.71 -3.90
C GLU A 41 -3.00 19.26 -2.77
N PHE A 42 -3.16 18.52 -1.68
CA PHE A 42 -4.12 18.88 -0.63
C PHE A 42 -3.74 20.14 0.16
N VAL A 43 -2.44 20.33 0.39
CA VAL A 43 -1.88 21.48 1.13
C VAL A 43 -0.74 22.07 0.31
N LYS A 44 -0.61 23.39 0.38
CA LYS A 44 0.51 24.13 -0.21
C LYS A 44 1.14 25.04 0.83
N LEU A 45 2.42 25.34 0.64
CA LEU A 45 3.12 26.30 1.49
C LEU A 45 2.47 27.68 1.40
N GLU A 46 2.14 28.28 2.55
CA GLU A 46 1.65 29.67 2.58
C GLU A 46 2.77 30.68 2.32
N ASN A 47 3.98 30.36 2.78
CA ASN A 47 5.18 31.19 2.67
C ASN A 47 6.33 30.37 2.09
N ALA A 48 7.32 31.03 1.51
CA ALA A 48 8.53 30.33 1.08
C ALA A 48 9.25 29.69 2.28
N VAL A 49 9.77 28.49 2.08
CA VAL A 49 10.52 27.73 3.10
C VAL A 49 11.85 27.31 2.50
N THR A 50 12.93 27.53 3.24
CA THR A 50 14.27 27.08 2.87
C THR A 50 14.71 25.95 3.78
N TYR A 51 15.07 24.81 3.18
CA TYR A 51 15.60 23.64 3.87
C TYR A 51 16.94 23.24 3.23
N GLU A 52 17.99 23.14 4.05
CA GLU A 52 19.34 22.75 3.60
C GLU A 52 19.85 23.52 2.35
N GLY A 53 19.50 24.81 2.25
CA GLY A 53 19.91 25.67 1.13
C GLY A 53 19.04 25.57 -0.12
N LYS A 54 18.05 24.67 -0.14
CA LYS A 54 17.00 24.63 -1.17
C LYS A 54 15.81 25.47 -0.73
N GLU A 55 15.45 26.47 -1.53
CA GLU A 55 14.21 27.24 -1.35
C GLU A 55 13.04 26.56 -2.08
N PHE A 56 11.91 26.47 -1.38
CA PHE A 56 10.59 26.10 -1.90
C PHE A 56 9.70 27.34 -1.81
N PRO A 57 9.21 27.89 -2.93
CA PRO A 57 8.40 29.10 -2.91
C PRO A 57 7.04 28.89 -2.24
N ALA A 58 6.40 30.00 -1.83
CA ALA A 58 5.00 29.98 -1.46
C ALA A 58 4.15 29.40 -2.63
N GLY A 59 3.18 28.57 -2.30
CA GLY A 59 2.32 27.88 -3.25
C GLY A 59 2.80 26.50 -3.70
N THR A 60 4.02 26.07 -3.36
CA THR A 60 4.48 24.69 -3.63
C THR A 60 3.62 23.69 -2.86
N PHE A 61 3.11 22.66 -3.55
CA PHE A 61 2.29 21.62 -2.96
C PHE A 61 3.11 20.63 -2.13
N TYR A 62 2.51 20.08 -1.07
CA TYR A 62 3.14 19.08 -0.22
C TYR A 62 3.70 17.88 -1.00
N GLY A 63 2.97 17.42 -2.02
CA GLY A 63 3.45 16.35 -2.91
C GLY A 63 4.75 16.70 -3.63
N GLU A 64 4.95 17.95 -4.05
CA GLU A 64 6.21 18.37 -4.69
C GLU A 64 7.39 18.32 -3.71
N LEU A 65 7.18 18.69 -2.45
CA LEU A 65 8.20 18.58 -1.40
C LEU A 65 8.55 17.11 -1.17
N VAL A 66 7.55 16.23 -1.07
CA VAL A 66 7.77 14.79 -0.85
C VAL A 66 8.49 14.18 -2.05
N GLN A 67 8.10 14.50 -3.28
CA GLN A 67 8.79 14.04 -4.48
C GLN A 67 10.27 14.45 -4.47
N TYR A 68 10.56 15.71 -4.15
CA TYR A 68 11.94 16.20 -4.06
C TYR A 68 12.79 15.37 -3.11
N PHE A 69 12.30 15.10 -1.88
CA PHE A 69 13.05 14.30 -0.92
C PHE A 69 13.16 12.83 -1.31
N LEU A 70 12.15 12.26 -1.96
CA LEU A 70 12.21 10.90 -2.49
C LEU A 70 13.25 10.77 -3.62
N ASP A 71 13.37 11.79 -4.47
CA ASP A 71 14.38 11.84 -5.53
C ASP A 71 15.80 11.91 -4.94
N GLN A 72 16.01 12.68 -3.86
CA GLN A 72 17.30 12.70 -3.15
C GLN A 72 17.66 11.35 -2.52
N LEU A 73 16.65 10.56 -2.14
CA LEU A 73 16.82 9.22 -1.58
C LEU A 73 16.94 8.11 -2.64
N ASP A 74 16.88 8.46 -3.93
CA ASP A 74 16.74 7.51 -5.05
C ASP A 74 15.65 6.44 -4.78
N ALA A 75 14.51 6.88 -4.22
CA ALA A 75 13.46 5.96 -3.80
C ALA A 75 12.71 5.33 -4.99
N LYS A 76 12.83 5.95 -6.18
CA LYS A 76 12.14 5.58 -7.43
C LYS A 76 10.63 5.46 -7.23
N ILE A 77 10.04 6.50 -6.63
CA ILE A 77 8.60 6.60 -6.38
C ILE A 77 8.08 7.87 -7.06
N ASN A 78 6.99 7.75 -7.80
CA ASN A 78 6.23 8.90 -8.28
C ASN A 78 5.02 9.13 -7.37
N VAL A 79 4.95 10.29 -6.74
CA VAL A 79 3.90 10.61 -5.76
C VAL A 79 2.58 11.06 -6.38
N ALA A 80 2.56 11.37 -7.67
CA ALA A 80 1.37 11.88 -8.35
C ALA A 80 0.23 10.84 -8.34
N ASP A 81 -1.00 11.30 -8.05
CA ASP A 81 -2.21 10.53 -8.28
C ASP A 81 -2.37 10.28 -9.80
N GLY A 82 -3.06 9.21 -10.19
CA GLY A 82 -3.22 8.86 -11.61
C GLY A 82 -2.03 8.12 -12.21
N THR A 83 -1.06 7.71 -11.40
CA THR A 83 0.15 6.99 -11.85
C THR A 83 0.36 5.71 -11.05
N ASN A 84 1.07 4.73 -11.62
CA ASN A 84 1.47 3.53 -10.88
C ASN A 84 2.80 3.73 -10.15
N GLY A 85 2.88 4.80 -9.35
CA GLY A 85 4.15 5.38 -8.95
C GLY A 85 5.01 4.57 -7.97
N TRP A 86 4.47 3.50 -7.37
CA TRP A 86 5.24 2.59 -6.51
C TRP A 86 5.75 1.34 -7.24
N PHE A 87 5.16 1.02 -8.40
CA PHE A 87 5.48 -0.21 -9.12
C PHE A 87 6.88 -0.11 -9.73
N ASP A 88 7.77 -0.99 -9.26
CA ASP A 88 9.19 -1.03 -9.60
C ASP A 88 9.64 -2.49 -9.49
N PRO A 89 9.40 -3.32 -10.51
CA PRO A 89 9.64 -4.76 -10.44
C PRO A 89 11.11 -5.10 -10.18
N ASP A 90 12.04 -4.36 -10.77
CA ASP A 90 13.48 -4.54 -10.54
C ASP A 90 13.86 -4.22 -9.09
N GLY A 91 13.35 -3.10 -8.56
CA GLY A 91 13.52 -2.75 -7.15
C GLY A 91 12.84 -3.73 -6.20
N ALA A 92 11.73 -4.34 -6.62
CA ALA A 92 11.04 -5.38 -5.85
C ALA A 92 11.89 -6.64 -5.72
N VAL A 93 12.48 -7.11 -6.82
CA VAL A 93 13.40 -8.26 -6.83
C VAL A 93 14.65 -7.98 -6.00
N ALA A 94 15.23 -6.78 -6.11
CA ALA A 94 16.39 -6.38 -5.31
C ALA A 94 16.07 -6.34 -3.80
N ALA A 95 14.92 -5.79 -3.43
CA ALA A 95 14.46 -5.77 -2.03
C ALA A 95 14.17 -7.19 -1.51
N MET A 96 13.62 -8.08 -2.35
CA MET A 96 13.38 -9.47 -2.00
C MET A 96 14.69 -10.21 -1.74
N ALA A 97 15.71 -10.00 -2.56
CA ALA A 97 17.04 -10.58 -2.36
C ALA A 97 17.64 -10.15 -1.01
N ALA A 98 17.59 -8.86 -0.67
CA ALA A 98 18.03 -8.36 0.63
C ALA A 98 17.21 -8.96 1.79
N ALA A 99 15.89 -9.09 1.62
CA ALA A 99 15.04 -9.73 2.62
C ALA A 99 15.38 -11.21 2.83
N LYS A 100 15.72 -11.96 1.77
CA LYS A 100 16.14 -13.36 1.87
C LYS A 100 17.42 -13.52 2.68
N GLU A 101 18.38 -12.61 2.49
CA GLU A 101 19.61 -12.58 3.28
C GLU A 101 19.30 -12.32 4.76
N GLU A 102 18.52 -11.29 5.06
CA GLU A 102 18.15 -10.89 6.43
C GLU A 102 17.30 -11.94 7.15
N LEU A 103 16.49 -12.71 6.42
CA LEU A 103 15.58 -13.73 6.97
C LEU A 103 16.15 -15.15 6.94
N SER A 104 17.37 -15.33 6.41
CA SER A 104 18.01 -16.63 6.29
C SER A 104 18.06 -17.35 7.64
N GLY A 105 17.61 -18.61 7.67
CA GLY A 105 17.55 -19.44 8.88
C GLY A 105 16.46 -19.06 9.90
N SER A 106 15.77 -17.94 9.71
CA SER A 106 14.67 -17.48 10.59
C SER A 106 13.28 -17.84 10.06
N VAL A 107 13.17 -18.07 8.75
CA VAL A 107 11.92 -18.44 8.06
C VAL A 107 12.18 -19.53 7.03
N THR A 108 11.10 -20.17 6.57
CA THR A 108 11.13 -21.08 5.42
C THR A 108 10.49 -20.40 4.21
N PHE A 109 11.15 -20.51 3.05
CA PHE A 109 10.62 -20.05 1.78
C PHE A 109 9.87 -21.20 1.05
N PRO A 110 8.83 -20.90 0.26
CA PRO A 110 8.26 -19.57 0.05
C PRO A 110 7.52 -19.05 1.29
N ILE A 111 7.54 -17.73 1.47
CA ILE A 111 6.72 -17.08 2.50
C ILE A 111 5.28 -17.02 1.97
N ASN A 112 4.34 -17.55 2.74
CA ASN A 112 2.91 -17.43 2.44
C ASN A 112 2.42 -16.04 2.83
N LEU A 113 1.67 -15.40 1.94
CA LEU A 113 1.00 -14.13 2.17
C LEU A 113 -0.51 -14.37 2.11
N ASP A 114 -1.16 -14.35 3.26
CA ASP A 114 -2.60 -14.57 3.36
C ASP A 114 -3.37 -13.31 2.93
N VAL A 115 -4.18 -13.48 1.90
CA VAL A 115 -5.00 -12.42 1.32
C VAL A 115 -6.45 -12.84 1.37
N VAL A 116 -7.21 -12.21 2.27
CA VAL A 116 -8.63 -12.48 2.42
C VAL A 116 -9.42 -11.72 1.36
N TYR A 117 -10.38 -12.39 0.70
CA TYR A 117 -11.24 -11.76 -0.30
C TYR A 117 -12.69 -12.23 -0.17
N TYR A 118 -13.62 -11.36 -0.59
CA TYR A 118 -15.06 -11.64 -0.59
C TYR A 118 -15.51 -12.18 -1.95
N SER A 119 -15.74 -13.49 -2.06
CA SER A 119 -15.94 -14.17 -3.34
C SER A 119 -17.30 -13.92 -3.97
N ALA A 120 -18.31 -13.52 -3.20
CA ALA A 120 -19.62 -13.20 -3.77
C ALA A 120 -19.59 -11.92 -4.62
N ALA A 121 -18.54 -11.09 -4.51
CA ALA A 121 -18.28 -9.98 -5.41
C ALA A 121 -17.28 -10.41 -6.50
N GLN A 122 -17.74 -10.49 -7.75
CA GLN A 122 -16.90 -10.89 -8.88
C GLN A 122 -15.66 -9.99 -9.06
N ALA A 123 -15.82 -8.68 -8.85
CA ALA A 123 -14.72 -7.72 -8.91
C ALA A 123 -13.64 -8.03 -7.87
N ASN A 124 -14.02 -8.34 -6.64
CA ASN A 124 -13.07 -8.68 -5.56
C ASN A 124 -12.34 -10.00 -5.86
N THR A 125 -13.05 -10.98 -6.42
CA THR A 125 -12.42 -12.25 -6.87
C THR A 125 -11.40 -12.00 -7.98
N ALA A 126 -11.76 -11.21 -8.99
CA ALA A 126 -10.85 -10.87 -10.08
C ALA A 126 -9.60 -10.11 -9.57
N GLN A 127 -9.79 -9.15 -8.66
CA GLN A 127 -8.72 -8.41 -8.02
C GLN A 127 -7.80 -9.29 -7.16
N ALA A 128 -8.36 -10.23 -6.39
CA ALA A 128 -7.57 -11.18 -5.60
C ALA A 128 -6.69 -12.06 -6.50
N GLN A 129 -7.24 -12.56 -7.61
CA GLN A 129 -6.50 -13.36 -8.59
C GLN A 129 -5.42 -12.52 -9.30
N ALA A 130 -5.73 -11.29 -9.71
CA ALA A 130 -4.76 -10.38 -10.30
C ALA A 130 -3.60 -10.10 -9.33
N TYR A 131 -3.89 -9.81 -8.06
CA TYR A 131 -2.88 -9.57 -7.03
C TYR A 131 -1.95 -10.77 -6.88
N LYS A 132 -2.51 -11.99 -6.78
CA LYS A 132 -1.73 -13.23 -6.74
C LYS A 132 -0.79 -13.36 -7.93
N GLN A 133 -1.31 -13.23 -9.15
CA GLN A 133 -0.52 -13.35 -10.38
C GLN A 133 0.61 -12.32 -10.45
N ILE A 134 0.31 -11.06 -10.10
CA ILE A 134 1.29 -9.96 -10.12
C ILE A 134 2.44 -10.23 -9.15
N ILE A 135 2.12 -10.56 -7.89
CA ILE A 135 3.15 -10.77 -6.86
C ILE A 135 3.99 -12.01 -7.17
N GLU A 136 3.37 -13.13 -7.52
CA GLU A 136 4.10 -14.39 -7.78
C GLU A 136 4.94 -14.33 -9.05
N SER A 137 4.48 -13.63 -10.10
CA SER A 137 5.27 -13.46 -11.32
C SER A 137 6.42 -12.46 -11.15
N THR A 138 6.26 -11.42 -10.33
CA THR A 138 7.29 -10.41 -10.10
C THR A 138 8.37 -10.89 -9.13
N LEU A 139 7.97 -11.56 -8.04
CA LEU A 139 8.90 -11.97 -6.98
C LEU A 139 9.33 -13.43 -7.07
N GLY A 140 8.70 -14.24 -7.92
CA GLY A 140 8.91 -15.68 -8.02
C GLY A 140 8.13 -16.45 -6.95
N ALA A 141 7.37 -17.45 -7.38
CA ALA A 141 6.57 -18.31 -6.50
C ALA A 141 7.42 -19.16 -5.53
N GLU A 142 8.72 -19.32 -5.81
CA GLU A 142 9.68 -19.94 -4.90
C GLU A 142 10.06 -19.03 -3.71
N ASN A 143 9.79 -17.72 -3.82
CA ASN A 143 10.07 -16.75 -2.76
C ASN A 143 8.79 -16.35 -2.01
N VAL A 144 7.69 -16.11 -2.73
CA VAL A 144 6.42 -15.67 -2.15
C VAL A 144 5.27 -16.41 -2.81
N VAL A 145 4.40 -17.00 -1.99
CA VAL A 145 3.12 -17.55 -2.45
C VAL A 145 2.00 -16.72 -1.86
N VAL A 146 1.11 -16.22 -2.72
CA VAL A 146 -0.11 -15.54 -2.29
C VAL A 146 -1.20 -16.58 -2.08
N ASN A 147 -1.57 -16.78 -0.82
CA ASN A 147 -2.66 -17.66 -0.44
C ASN A 147 -3.97 -16.86 -0.40
N LEU A 148 -4.91 -17.20 -1.29
CA LEU A 148 -6.20 -16.52 -1.35
C LEU A 148 -7.19 -17.19 -0.38
N VAL A 149 -7.53 -16.49 0.69
CA VAL A 149 -8.46 -16.96 1.71
C VAL A 149 -9.87 -16.48 1.35
N GLU A 150 -10.71 -17.42 0.92
CA GLU A 150 -12.07 -17.13 0.48
C GLU A 150 -13.02 -16.84 1.65
N THR A 151 -13.84 -15.80 1.50
CA THR A 151 -15.03 -15.58 2.33
C THR A 151 -16.27 -15.42 1.45
N THR A 152 -17.31 -16.19 1.73
CA THR A 152 -18.58 -16.14 0.98
C THR A 152 -19.62 -15.24 1.64
N VAL A 153 -19.39 -14.86 2.90
CA VAL A 153 -20.25 -14.01 3.72
C VAL A 153 -19.52 -12.70 4.04
N ALA A 154 -20.16 -11.56 3.78
CA ALA A 154 -19.53 -10.25 3.95
C ALA A 154 -19.15 -9.97 5.42
N ASN A 155 -19.93 -10.48 6.38
CA ASN A 155 -19.60 -10.35 7.80
C ASN A 155 -18.27 -11.02 8.15
N ASP A 156 -17.98 -12.19 7.58
CA ASP A 156 -16.73 -12.91 7.82
C ASP A 156 -15.55 -12.16 7.21
N PHE A 157 -15.73 -11.63 5.98
CA PHE A 157 -14.75 -10.76 5.33
C PHE A 157 -14.40 -9.53 6.18
N TYR A 158 -15.39 -8.83 6.72
CA TYR A 158 -15.13 -7.66 7.55
C TYR A 158 -14.62 -8.02 8.95
N ALA A 159 -14.97 -9.20 9.48
CA ALA A 159 -14.51 -9.67 10.78
C ALA A 159 -12.99 -9.93 10.82
N CYS A 160 -12.38 -10.35 9.70
CA CYS A 160 -10.94 -10.61 9.68
C CYS A 160 -10.08 -9.33 9.79
N GLY A 161 -10.63 -8.14 9.53
CA GLY A 161 -9.86 -6.89 9.57
C GLY A 161 -10.65 -5.65 9.97
N TYR A 162 -11.58 -5.17 9.13
CA TYR A 162 -12.31 -3.91 9.37
C TYR A 162 -12.96 -3.84 10.77
N ARG A 163 -13.54 -4.97 11.21
CA ARG A 163 -14.18 -5.14 12.53
C ARG A 163 -13.29 -5.84 13.55
N ALA A 164 -12.05 -6.16 13.23
CA ALA A 164 -11.12 -6.71 14.20
C ALA A 164 -10.93 -5.69 15.35
N PRO A 165 -10.96 -6.13 16.62
CA PRO A 165 -10.85 -5.24 17.76
C PRO A 165 -9.44 -4.62 17.90
N ASN A 166 -8.41 -5.31 17.40
CA ASN A 166 -7.02 -4.89 17.37
C ASN A 166 -6.27 -5.65 16.27
N GLY A 167 -5.01 -5.29 16.03
CA GLY A 167 -4.16 -5.92 15.02
C GLY A 167 -3.83 -7.40 15.30
N GLU A 168 -3.76 -7.83 16.56
CA GLU A 168 -3.55 -9.24 16.92
C GLU A 168 -4.75 -10.11 16.50
N ALA A 169 -5.96 -9.57 16.60
CA ALA A 169 -7.17 -10.23 16.14
C ALA A 169 -7.37 -10.14 14.61
N GLY A 170 -6.55 -9.36 13.92
CA GLY A 170 -6.52 -9.31 12.46
C GLY A 170 -6.01 -10.63 11.89
N ASN A 171 -6.75 -11.21 10.96
CA ASN A 171 -6.41 -12.50 10.36
C ASN A 171 -6.15 -12.35 8.84
N PHE A 172 -5.04 -11.69 8.51
CA PHE A 172 -4.56 -11.45 7.15
C PHE A 172 -3.10 -10.95 7.17
N ASP A 173 -2.39 -11.09 6.05
CA ASP A 173 -1.17 -10.31 5.79
C ASP A 173 -1.45 -9.08 4.92
N VAL A 174 -2.38 -9.21 3.96
CA VAL A 174 -2.86 -8.11 3.12
C VAL A 174 -4.38 -8.11 3.09
N PHE A 175 -4.96 -6.94 3.34
CA PHE A 175 -6.41 -6.75 3.40
C PHE A 175 -6.82 -5.43 2.76
N TYR A 176 -7.69 -5.51 1.77
CA TYR A 176 -8.25 -4.36 1.04
C TYR A 176 -9.71 -4.08 1.42
N GLY A 177 -10.22 -4.72 2.48
CA GLY A 177 -11.58 -4.51 3.00
C GLY A 177 -11.71 -3.38 4.02
N SER A 178 -10.67 -2.55 4.20
CA SER A 178 -10.68 -1.39 5.09
C SER A 178 -10.11 -0.17 4.36
N GLY A 179 -10.54 1.01 4.78
CA GLY A 179 -10.05 2.28 4.27
C GLY A 179 -10.79 3.44 4.92
N TRP A 180 -10.43 4.65 4.49
CA TRP A 180 -11.09 5.87 4.90
C TRP A 180 -11.54 6.63 3.66
N GLY A 181 -12.82 7.01 3.64
CA GLY A 181 -13.37 7.92 2.63
C GLY A 181 -13.23 9.34 3.16
N PRO A 182 -12.53 10.24 2.47
CA PRO A 182 -12.29 11.59 2.97
C PRO A 182 -13.54 12.47 2.91
N ASP A 183 -13.56 13.48 3.77
CA ASP A 183 -14.20 14.74 3.42
C ASP A 183 -13.20 15.55 2.57
N PHE A 184 -13.56 15.85 1.32
CA PHE A 184 -12.62 16.13 0.21
C PHE A 184 -11.78 17.42 0.33
N GLY A 185 -11.78 18.10 1.47
CA GLY A 185 -11.08 19.38 1.65
C GLY A 185 -10.13 19.46 2.84
N ASP A 186 -10.04 18.44 3.69
CA ASP A 186 -9.30 18.55 4.95
C ASP A 186 -8.23 17.46 5.14
N PRO A 187 -6.93 17.78 5.06
CA PRO A 187 -5.84 16.83 5.35
C PRO A 187 -5.88 16.30 6.79
N CYS A 188 -6.42 17.06 7.74
CA CYS A 188 -6.51 16.62 9.13
C CYS A 188 -7.37 15.36 9.24
N THR A 189 -8.52 15.30 8.56
CA THR A 189 -9.36 14.08 8.57
C THR A 189 -8.65 12.83 8.02
N TYR A 190 -7.68 12.98 7.11
CA TYR A 190 -6.83 11.86 6.70
C TYR A 190 -5.88 11.49 7.84
N LEU A 191 -5.10 12.45 8.33
CA LEU A 191 -4.06 12.20 9.33
C LEU A 191 -4.63 11.73 10.67
N ASP A 192 -5.85 12.14 11.02
CA ASP A 192 -6.56 11.76 12.24
C ASP A 192 -6.82 10.25 12.30
N THR A 193 -6.91 9.59 11.15
CA THR A 193 -7.01 8.13 11.10
C THR A 193 -5.74 7.42 11.58
N PHE A 194 -4.62 8.14 11.68
CA PHE A 194 -3.31 7.65 12.16
C PHE A 194 -2.85 8.34 13.45
N LEU A 195 -3.77 8.90 14.26
CA LEU A 195 -3.42 9.39 15.60
C LEU A 195 -2.76 8.27 16.44
N GLY A 196 -1.73 8.64 17.19
CA GLY A 196 -0.94 7.74 18.01
C GLY A 196 -1.73 7.08 19.15
N GLU A 197 -1.07 6.18 19.89
CA GLU A 197 -1.63 5.50 21.08
C GLU A 197 -2.90 4.68 20.77
N GLY A 198 -3.04 4.20 19.54
CA GLY A 198 -4.21 3.43 19.11
C GLY A 198 -5.48 4.26 18.90
N VAL A 199 -5.41 5.60 18.96
CA VAL A 199 -6.57 6.49 18.82
C VAL A 199 -7.05 6.56 17.37
N GLY A 200 -6.13 6.49 16.40
CA GLY A 200 -6.45 6.52 14.98
C GLY A 200 -7.09 5.22 14.50
N TYR A 201 -8.21 5.31 13.78
CA TYR A 201 -8.91 4.12 13.26
C TYR A 201 -8.01 3.20 12.42
N MET A 202 -7.08 3.75 11.63
CA MET A 202 -6.23 2.94 10.75
C MET A 202 -5.06 2.28 11.49
N THR A 203 -4.63 2.78 12.67
CA THR A 203 -3.50 2.19 13.41
C THR A 203 -3.81 0.75 13.80
N LYS A 204 -5.04 0.45 14.27
CA LYS A 204 -5.46 -0.92 14.58
C LYS A 204 -5.41 -1.85 13.36
N VAL A 205 -5.76 -1.34 12.17
CA VAL A 205 -5.88 -2.12 10.93
C VAL A 205 -4.50 -2.46 10.38
N VAL A 206 -3.53 -1.54 10.51
CA VAL A 206 -2.15 -1.78 10.09
C VAL A 206 -1.29 -2.46 11.17
N GLY A 207 -1.89 -2.86 12.30
CA GLY A 207 -1.22 -3.60 13.37
C GLY A 207 -0.31 -2.75 14.26
N LEU A 208 -0.58 -1.45 14.38
CA LEU A 208 0.13 -0.53 15.27
C LEU A 208 -0.69 -0.29 16.55
N TYR A 209 -0.04 -0.45 17.71
CA TYR A 209 -0.56 -0.10 19.05
C TYR A 209 0.50 0.72 19.78
#